data_AF-A0A965ZGB6-F1
#
_entry.id   AF-A0A965ZGB6-F1
#
_cell.length_a   1.000
_cell.length_b   1.000
_cell.length_c   1.000
_cell.angle_alpha   90.00
_cell.angle_beta   90.00
_cell.angle_gamma   90.00
#
_symmetry.space_group_name_H-M   'P 1'
#
loop_
_entity.id
_entity.type
_entity.pdbx_description
1 polymer ?
#
loop_
_entity_poly.entity_id
_entity_poly.type
_entity_poly.pdbx_seq_one_letter_code
_entity_poly.pdbx_strand_id
1 'polypeptide(L)'
;MAIIQHKFRDHQVSPQTEILILGTFTPDLADGPDFFHGRQRNFLWHLLPICWGMESLKDAPLADKQNLMAKYKVDFADVIQSLEIPDGEELNSDDAFEDSHVHEWKDVIALIDTLPNLKSVYFIRKTFNGIPNIRGQVVAIAKHCQQKGIRMCKLETPAKFFSEEKQKQWIDTIVLEKTCLRA
;
A
#
# COMPACT_ATOMS: atom_id res chain seq x y z
N MET A 1 -18.93 19.73 4.95
CA MET A 1 -18.00 18.88 4.18
C MET A 1 -16.63 19.05 4.78
N ALA A 2 -16.04 17.95 5.22
CA ALA A 2 -14.72 17.93 5.83
C ALA A 2 -13.70 17.34 4.86
N ILE A 3 -12.49 17.90 4.84
CA ILE A 3 -11.37 17.30 4.11
C ILE A 3 -10.58 16.44 5.10
N ILE A 4 -10.57 15.13 4.87
CA ILE A 4 -9.75 14.19 5.62
C ILE A 4 -8.44 13.98 4.88
N GLN A 5 -7.35 14.36 5.53
CA GLN A 5 -6.00 14.18 5.01
C GLN A 5 -5.50 12.75 5.23
N HIS A 6 -4.57 12.32 4.38
CA HIS A 6 -3.81 11.10 4.62
C HIS A 6 -2.92 11.24 5.87
N LYS A 7 -2.95 10.24 6.75
CA LYS A 7 -2.19 10.22 8.03
C LYS A 7 -0.68 10.32 7.82
N PHE A 8 -0.16 9.64 6.79
CA PHE A 8 1.28 9.61 6.49
C PHE A 8 1.63 10.47 5.27
N ARG A 9 0.91 11.58 5.04
CA ARG A 9 1.19 12.51 3.93
C ARG A 9 2.63 13.02 3.89
N ASP A 10 3.23 13.19 5.06
CA ASP A 10 4.60 13.70 5.20
C ASP A 10 5.67 12.59 5.14
N HIS A 11 5.26 11.32 5.03
CA HIS A 11 6.19 10.19 4.93
C HIS A 11 6.99 10.29 3.63
N GLN A 12 8.31 10.39 3.78
CA GLN A 12 9.25 10.44 2.67
C GLN A 12 9.72 9.03 2.35
N VAL A 13 9.39 8.55 1.16
CA VAL A 13 9.90 7.27 0.67
C VAL A 13 11.40 7.36 0.48
N SER A 14 12.13 6.37 0.97
CA SER A 14 13.59 6.32 0.85
C SER A 14 14.03 6.27 -0.63
N PRO A 15 15.03 7.07 -1.06
CA PRO A 15 15.62 6.95 -2.41
C PRO A 15 16.30 5.60 -2.68
N GLN A 16 16.56 4.82 -1.62
CA GLN A 16 17.13 3.47 -1.73
C GLN A 16 16.07 2.39 -1.95
N THR A 17 14.78 2.75 -1.99
CA THR A 17 13.67 1.83 -2.19
C THR A 17 13.81 1.06 -3.50
N GLU A 18 13.75 -0.27 -3.41
CA GLU A 18 13.68 -1.18 -4.56
C GLU A 18 12.27 -1.78 -4.71
N ILE A 19 11.49 -1.82 -3.62
CA ILE A 19 10.13 -2.35 -3.58
C ILE A 19 9.20 -1.30 -2.96
N LEU A 20 8.27 -0.76 -3.74
CA LEU A 20 7.23 0.15 -3.25
C LEU A 20 5.90 -0.59 -3.10
N ILE A 21 5.34 -0.61 -1.90
CA ILE A 21 4.02 -1.18 -1.63
C ILE A 21 2.99 -0.06 -1.55
N LEU A 22 1.96 -0.15 -2.39
CA LEU A 22 0.88 0.82 -2.50
C LEU A 22 -0.39 0.32 -1.83
N GLY A 23 -0.86 1.03 -0.80
CA GLY A 23 -2.20 0.87 -0.25
C GLY A 23 -3.20 1.85 -0.87
N THR A 24 -4.37 1.97 -0.24
CA THR A 24 -5.48 2.80 -0.74
C THR A 24 -5.49 4.17 -0.08
N PHE A 25 -5.77 4.20 1.22
CA PHE A 25 -5.83 5.40 2.04
C PHE A 25 -5.71 5.03 3.52
N THR A 26 -5.04 5.89 4.30
CA THR A 26 -5.09 5.87 5.76
C THR A 26 -5.56 7.24 6.26
N PRO A 27 -6.77 7.37 6.83
CA PRO A 27 -7.29 8.66 7.29
C PRO A 27 -6.52 9.16 8.52
N ASP A 28 -6.26 10.46 8.57
CA ASP A 28 -5.63 11.14 9.71
C ASP A 28 -6.64 11.37 10.83
N LEU A 29 -6.87 10.31 11.62
CA LEU A 29 -7.75 10.31 12.78
C LEU A 29 -6.94 10.11 14.06
N ALA A 30 -7.48 10.61 15.18
CA ALA A 30 -6.83 10.59 16.49
C ALA A 30 -6.45 9.18 16.96
N ASP A 31 -7.26 8.17 16.62
CA ASP A 31 -7.05 6.75 16.93
C ASP A 31 -6.43 5.95 15.76
N GLY A 32 -5.93 6.64 14.74
CA GLY A 32 -5.30 6.01 13.58
C GLY A 32 -3.99 5.31 13.95
N PRO A 33 -3.49 4.38 13.11
CA PRO A 33 -2.26 3.65 13.40
C PRO A 33 -1.02 4.57 13.40
N ASP A 34 0.02 4.20 14.16
CA ASP A 34 1.28 4.96 14.22
C ASP A 34 2.13 4.83 12.95
N PHE A 35 1.85 3.83 12.11
CA PHE A 35 2.53 3.62 10.83
C PHE A 35 1.64 2.82 9.85
N PHE A 36 2.06 2.76 8.58
CA PHE A 36 1.35 2.04 7.52
C PHE A 36 0.94 0.64 7.98
N HIS A 37 -0.33 0.32 7.79
CA HIS A 37 -0.91 -0.98 8.14
C HIS A 37 -0.74 -1.40 9.62
N GLY A 38 -0.61 -0.43 10.54
CA GLY A 38 -0.43 -0.70 11.97
C GLY A 38 -1.69 -1.13 12.74
N ARG A 39 -2.88 -1.11 12.12
CA ARG A 39 -4.12 -1.53 12.80
C ARG A 39 -4.08 -3.04 13.11
N GLN A 40 -4.61 -3.45 14.27
CA GLN A 40 -4.61 -4.85 14.73
C GLN A 40 -5.19 -5.84 13.72
N ARG A 41 -6.26 -5.45 13.00
CA ARG A 41 -6.90 -6.29 11.98
C ARG A 41 -6.15 -6.33 10.64
N ASN A 42 -5.00 -5.68 10.52
CA ASN A 42 -4.14 -5.75 9.35
C ASN A 42 -2.96 -6.69 9.59
N PHE A 43 -2.69 -7.59 8.65
CA PHE A 43 -1.69 -8.64 8.72
C PHE A 43 -0.47 -8.36 7.84
N LEU A 44 -0.27 -7.14 7.36
CA LEU A 44 0.89 -6.81 6.52
C LEU A 44 2.19 -7.14 7.24
N TRP A 45 2.32 -6.69 8.49
CA TRP A 45 3.48 -6.95 9.33
C TRP A 45 3.62 -8.40 9.80
N HIS A 46 2.63 -9.24 9.52
CA HIS A 46 2.75 -10.69 9.65
C HIS A 46 3.22 -11.32 8.33
N LEU A 47 2.61 -10.95 7.21
CA LEU A 47 2.86 -11.53 5.88
C LEU A 47 4.22 -11.14 5.29
N LEU A 48 4.57 -9.87 5.41
CA LEU A 48 5.74 -9.27 4.76
C LEU A 48 7.06 -9.88 5.27
N PRO A 49 7.35 -9.97 6.58
CA PRO A 49 8.59 -10.58 7.07
C PRO A 49 8.76 -12.05 6.66
N ILE A 50 7.67 -12.82 6.69
CA ILE A 50 7.67 -14.25 6.35
C ILE A 50 8.09 -14.47 4.89
N CYS A 51 7.91 -13.47 4.00
CA CYS A 51 8.40 -13.55 2.63
C CYS A 51 9.91 -13.84 2.55
N TRP A 52 10.67 -13.36 3.53
CA TRP A 52 12.12 -13.57 3.64
C TRP A 52 12.51 -14.52 4.77
N GLY A 53 11.60 -15.40 5.20
CA GLY A 53 11.86 -16.38 6.25
C GLY A 53 12.07 -15.77 7.64
N MET A 54 11.56 -14.55 7.88
CA MET A 54 11.59 -13.92 9.19
C MET A 54 10.31 -14.18 9.97
N GLU A 55 10.40 -14.03 11.30
CA GLU A 55 9.23 -14.05 12.18
C GLU A 55 8.32 -12.83 11.95
N SER A 56 7.04 -13.00 12.31
CA SER A 56 6.03 -11.95 12.23
C SER A 56 6.42 -10.73 13.07
N LEU A 57 6.33 -9.53 12.47
CA LEU A 57 6.55 -8.24 13.12
C LEU A 57 5.24 -7.53 13.47
N LYS A 58 4.10 -8.22 13.44
CA LYS A 58 2.77 -7.64 13.70
C LYS A 58 2.74 -6.83 15.00
N ASP A 59 3.21 -7.43 16.08
CA ASP A 59 3.24 -6.85 17.43
C ASP A 59 4.61 -6.26 17.78
N ALA A 60 5.52 -6.17 16.81
CA ALA A 60 6.85 -5.62 17.00
C ALA A 60 6.82 -4.06 17.00
N PRO A 61 7.75 -3.43 17.72
CA PRO A 61 7.99 -1.98 17.66
C PRO A 61 8.22 -1.47 16.23
N LEU A 62 7.93 -0.17 16.01
CA LEU A 62 8.16 0.49 14.72
C LEU A 62 9.62 0.39 14.26
N ALA A 63 10.59 0.43 15.18
CA ALA A 63 12.01 0.32 14.86
C ALA A 63 12.34 -1.00 14.14
N ASP A 64 11.74 -2.13 14.53
CA ASP A 64 11.99 -3.42 13.89
C ASP A 64 11.38 -3.50 12.49
N LYS A 65 10.21 -2.86 12.32
CA LYS A 65 9.56 -2.69 11.01
C LYS A 65 10.43 -1.85 10.07
N GLN A 66 10.99 -0.76 10.58
CA GLN A 66 11.95 0.09 9.85
C GLN A 66 13.25 -0.63 9.53
N ASN A 67 13.76 -1.48 10.43
CA ASN A 67 14.95 -2.31 10.17
C ASN A 67 14.71 -3.30 9.03
N LEU A 68 13.53 -3.92 8.96
CA LEU A 68 13.12 -4.76 7.83
C LEU A 68 13.07 -3.94 6.54
N MET A 69 12.40 -2.78 6.57
CA MET A 69 12.29 -1.87 5.43
C MET A 69 13.67 -1.47 4.88
N ALA A 70 14.60 -1.10 5.75
CA ALA A 70 15.97 -0.76 5.37
C ALA A 70 16.73 -1.97 4.79
N LYS A 71 16.60 -3.15 5.41
CA LYS A 71 17.29 -4.38 4.98
C LYS A 71 16.84 -4.86 3.60
N TYR A 72 15.55 -4.87 3.33
CA TYR A 72 14.99 -5.35 2.05
C TYR A 72 14.60 -4.23 1.09
N LYS A 73 14.89 -2.96 1.45
CA LYS A 73 14.63 -1.77 0.65
C LYS A 73 13.17 -1.68 0.22
N VAL A 74 12.28 -1.94 1.18
CA VAL A 74 10.82 -1.88 1.03
C VAL A 74 10.31 -0.59 1.64
N ASP A 75 9.39 0.08 0.96
CA ASP A 75 8.73 1.27 1.48
C ASP A 75 7.26 1.35 1.05
N PHE A 76 6.52 2.31 1.59
CA PHE A 76 5.07 2.41 1.47
C PHE A 76 4.60 3.78 0.98
N ALA A 77 3.51 3.76 0.22
CA ALA A 77 2.68 4.91 -0.06
C ALA A 77 1.23 4.47 -0.24
N ASP A 78 0.30 5.42 -0.23
CA ASP A 78 -1.11 5.18 -0.57
C ASP A 78 -1.46 6.02 -1.81
N VAL A 79 -2.47 5.60 -2.57
CA VAL A 79 -2.85 6.27 -3.83
C VAL A 79 -3.71 7.51 -3.61
N ILE A 80 -4.42 7.60 -2.48
CA ILE A 80 -5.26 8.75 -2.12
C ILE A 80 -4.50 9.67 -1.17
N GLN A 81 -4.51 10.97 -1.45
CA GLN A 81 -3.91 12.00 -0.61
C GLN A 81 -4.94 12.59 0.36
N SER A 82 -6.16 12.83 -0.09
CA SER A 82 -7.25 13.31 0.76
C SER A 82 -8.64 12.95 0.22
N LEU A 83 -9.60 12.91 1.14
CA LEU A 83 -11.02 12.72 0.85
C LEU A 83 -11.80 13.99 1.24
N GLU A 84 -12.83 14.32 0.49
CA GLU A 84 -13.81 15.37 0.83
C GLU A 84 -15.16 14.70 1.06
N ILE A 85 -15.60 14.70 2.31
CA ILE A 85 -16.72 13.87 2.75
C ILE A 85 -17.83 14.68 3.41
N PRO A 86 -19.08 14.17 3.41
CA PRO A 86 -20.15 14.71 4.22
C PRO A 86 -19.83 14.68 5.72
N ASP A 87 -20.39 15.63 6.47
CA ASP A 87 -20.22 15.69 7.92
C ASP A 87 -20.91 14.47 8.56
N GLY A 88 -20.23 13.81 9.50
CA GLY A 88 -20.70 12.58 10.16
C GLY A 88 -20.26 11.26 9.49
N GLU A 89 -19.60 11.33 8.33
CA GLU A 89 -19.07 10.16 7.61
C GLU A 89 -17.54 10.01 7.79
N GLU A 90 -16.93 10.69 8.78
CA GLU A 90 -15.46 10.74 8.97
C GLU A 90 -14.81 9.40 9.26
N LEU A 91 -15.60 8.45 9.74
CA LEU A 91 -15.17 7.09 10.08
C LEU A 91 -15.56 6.06 9.01
N ASN A 92 -16.19 6.48 7.92
CA ASN A 92 -16.58 5.60 6.84
C ASN A 92 -15.33 5.15 6.07
N SER A 93 -15.06 3.85 6.13
CA SER A 93 -13.92 3.19 5.48
C SER A 93 -14.40 2.15 4.46
N ASP A 94 -15.62 2.32 3.94
CA ASP A 94 -16.09 1.54 2.81
C ASP A 94 -15.32 1.95 1.55
N ASP A 95 -14.87 0.94 0.81
CA ASP A 95 -14.00 1.16 -0.35
C ASP A 95 -14.68 1.99 -1.45
N ALA A 96 -15.97 1.76 -1.71
CA ALA A 96 -16.72 2.48 -2.72
C ALA A 96 -17.03 3.92 -2.26
N PHE A 97 -17.21 4.10 -0.95
CA PHE A 97 -17.31 5.42 -0.36
C PHE A 97 -16.00 6.21 -0.54
N GLU A 98 -14.85 5.66 -0.14
CA GLU A 98 -13.55 6.32 -0.32
C GLU A 98 -13.28 6.64 -1.80
N ASP A 99 -13.56 5.70 -2.72
CA ASP A 99 -13.37 5.87 -4.17
C ASP A 99 -14.19 7.01 -4.78
N SER A 100 -15.39 7.25 -4.26
CA SER A 100 -16.31 8.27 -4.76
C SER A 100 -16.12 9.66 -4.13
N HIS A 101 -15.36 9.75 -3.05
CA HIS A 101 -15.13 10.99 -2.29
C HIS A 101 -13.68 11.46 -2.33
N VAL A 102 -12.89 10.98 -3.29
CA VAL A 102 -11.50 11.42 -3.45
C VAL A 102 -11.46 12.90 -3.82
N HIS A 103 -10.86 13.69 -2.94
CA HIS A 103 -10.59 15.11 -3.17
C HIS A 103 -9.27 15.30 -3.91
N GLU A 104 -8.24 14.57 -3.48
CA GLU A 104 -6.91 14.64 -4.07
C GLU A 104 -6.26 13.26 -4.15
N TRP A 105 -5.71 12.94 -5.33
CA TRP A 105 -4.88 11.78 -5.55
C TRP A 105 -3.43 12.10 -5.23
N LYS A 106 -2.72 11.14 -4.63
CA LYS A 106 -1.27 11.28 -4.46
C LYS A 106 -0.59 11.13 -5.83
N ASP A 107 0.37 11.99 -6.15
CA ASP A 107 1.15 11.88 -7.38
C ASP A 107 2.21 10.75 -7.28
N VAL A 108 1.72 9.52 -7.35
CA VAL A 108 2.55 8.30 -7.27
C VAL A 108 3.46 8.17 -8.49
N ILE A 109 3.06 8.71 -9.65
CA ILE A 109 3.88 8.69 -10.86
C ILE A 109 5.13 9.56 -10.66
N ALA A 110 4.96 10.80 -10.20
CA ALA A 110 6.09 11.67 -9.88
C ALA A 110 6.96 11.06 -8.77
N LEU A 111 6.35 10.44 -7.74
CA LEU A 111 7.09 9.71 -6.71
C LEU A 111 7.95 8.59 -7.31
N ILE A 112 7.42 7.76 -8.20
CA ILE A 112 8.19 6.70 -8.87
C ILE A 112 9.38 7.29 -9.64
N ASP A 113 9.23 8.48 -10.23
CA ASP A 113 10.30 9.14 -10.97
C ASP A 113 11.46 9.62 -10.09
N THR A 114 11.25 9.80 -8.79
CA THR A 114 12.31 10.17 -7.84
C THR A 114 13.07 8.96 -7.26
N LEU A 115 12.65 7.73 -7.58
CA LEU A 115 13.21 6.49 -7.03
C LEU A 115 14.11 5.78 -8.04
N PRO A 116 15.42 6.08 -8.09
CA PRO A 116 16.31 5.56 -9.15
C PRO A 116 16.55 4.05 -9.06
N ASN A 117 16.35 3.46 -7.90
CA ASN A 117 16.59 2.04 -7.65
C ASN A 117 15.32 1.19 -7.68
N LEU A 118 14.16 1.79 -7.98
CA LEU A 118 12.88 1.08 -7.90
C LEU A 118 12.82 -0.04 -8.93
N LYS A 119 12.62 -1.27 -8.45
CA LYS A 119 12.52 -2.48 -9.29
C LYS A 119 11.08 -2.95 -9.40
N SER A 120 10.30 -2.77 -8.34
CA SER A 120 8.93 -3.27 -8.29
C SER A 120 7.97 -2.39 -7.49
N VAL A 121 6.71 -2.39 -7.92
CA VAL A 121 5.58 -1.73 -7.27
C VAL A 121 4.48 -2.76 -7.03
N TYR A 122 3.92 -2.81 -5.82
CA TYR A 122 2.87 -3.77 -5.48
C TYR A 122 1.65 -3.09 -4.89
N PHE A 123 0.48 -3.25 -5.51
CA PHE A 123 -0.77 -2.72 -4.96
C PHE A 123 -1.48 -3.79 -4.11
N ILE A 124 -1.69 -3.54 -2.81
CA ILE A 124 -2.20 -4.53 -1.85
C ILE A 124 -3.74 -4.65 -1.83
N ARG A 125 -4.31 -4.88 -3.01
CA ARG A 125 -5.73 -5.17 -3.20
C ARG A 125 -5.93 -6.08 -4.42
N LYS A 126 -6.71 -7.14 -4.24
CA LYS A 126 -6.95 -8.16 -5.29
C LYS A 126 -7.95 -7.70 -6.37
N THR A 127 -9.02 -7.02 -5.96
CA THR A 127 -10.17 -6.67 -6.83
C THR A 127 -10.46 -5.18 -6.84
N PHE A 128 -11.02 -4.69 -7.95
CA PHE A 128 -11.49 -3.32 -8.13
C PHE A 128 -13.01 -3.19 -8.20
N ASN A 129 -13.75 -4.23 -7.78
CA ASN A 129 -15.20 -4.19 -7.78
C ASN A 129 -15.69 -3.05 -6.89
N GLY A 130 -16.50 -2.14 -7.45
CA GLY A 130 -17.04 -1.00 -6.74
C GLY A 130 -16.11 0.20 -6.59
N ILE A 131 -14.87 0.16 -7.12
CA ILE A 131 -13.87 1.23 -6.99
C ILE A 131 -13.22 1.63 -8.33
N PRO A 132 -14.01 2.13 -9.30
CA PRO A 132 -13.52 2.45 -10.64
C PRO A 132 -12.45 3.57 -10.66
N ASN A 133 -12.47 4.53 -9.72
CA ASN A 133 -11.55 5.66 -9.76
C ASN A 133 -10.14 5.25 -9.32
N ILE A 134 -10.02 4.52 -8.21
CA ILE A 134 -8.80 3.86 -7.74
C ILE A 134 -8.27 2.93 -8.83
N ARG A 135 -9.13 2.17 -9.51
CA ARG A 135 -8.71 1.35 -10.65
C ARG A 135 -8.05 2.19 -11.74
N GLY A 136 -8.64 3.32 -12.10
CA GLY A 136 -8.08 4.25 -13.08
C GLY A 136 -6.67 4.70 -12.71
N GLN A 137 -6.46 5.08 -11.45
CA GLN A 137 -5.15 5.48 -10.94
C GLN A 137 -4.12 4.34 -10.97
N VAL A 138 -4.50 3.15 -10.48
CA VAL A 138 -3.59 2.00 -10.47
C VAL A 138 -3.24 1.55 -11.89
N VAL A 139 -4.15 1.66 -12.86
CA VAL A 139 -3.87 1.41 -14.28
C VAL A 139 -2.88 2.44 -14.85
N ALA A 140 -3.04 3.73 -14.51
CA ALA A 140 -2.11 4.77 -14.95
C ALA A 140 -0.69 4.53 -14.39
N ILE A 141 -0.59 4.21 -13.10
CA ILE A 141 0.67 3.84 -12.43
C ILE A 141 1.26 2.59 -13.09
N ALA A 142 0.47 1.56 -13.36
CA ALA A 142 0.95 0.33 -14.01
C ALA A 142 1.50 0.57 -15.41
N LYS A 143 0.86 1.44 -16.19
CA LYS A 143 1.35 1.86 -17.51
C LYS A 143 2.69 2.59 -17.40
N HIS A 144 2.83 3.49 -16.42
CA HIS A 144 4.10 4.19 -16.17
C HIS A 144 5.22 3.23 -15.76
N CYS A 145 4.95 2.33 -14.81
CA CYS A 145 5.87 1.27 -14.42
C CYS A 145 6.33 0.44 -15.63
N GLN A 146 5.39 0.02 -16.49
CA GLN A 146 5.71 -0.73 -17.70
C GLN A 146 6.65 0.04 -18.63
N GLN A 147 6.44 1.34 -18.84
CA GLN A 147 7.31 2.18 -19.66
C GLN A 147 8.73 2.29 -19.09
N LYS A 148 8.89 2.23 -17.78
CA LYS A 148 10.19 2.28 -17.08
C LYS A 148 10.82 0.91 -16.84
N GLY A 149 10.18 -0.19 -17.28
CA GLY A 149 10.65 -1.55 -17.01
C GLY A 149 10.54 -1.96 -15.54
N ILE A 150 9.70 -1.28 -14.77
CA ILE A 150 9.42 -1.57 -13.36
C ILE A 150 8.32 -2.63 -13.30
N ARG A 151 8.56 -3.70 -12.52
CA ARG A 151 7.56 -4.76 -12.31
C ARG A 151 6.40 -4.20 -11.49
N MET A 152 5.16 -4.36 -11.95
CA MET A 152 3.98 -4.02 -11.14
C MET A 152 2.97 -5.15 -11.09
N CYS A 153 2.56 -5.53 -9.87
CA CYS A 153 1.57 -6.56 -9.62
C CYS A 153 0.65 -6.18 -8.47
N LYS A 154 -0.49 -6.86 -8.36
CA LYS A 154 -1.35 -6.80 -7.17
C LYS A 154 -0.97 -7.89 -6.18
N LEU A 155 -1.16 -7.59 -4.90
CA LEU A 155 -1.07 -8.52 -3.78
C LEU A 155 -2.45 -8.74 -3.16
N GLU A 156 -2.66 -9.90 -2.56
CA GLU A 156 -3.83 -10.12 -1.72
C GLU A 156 -3.84 -9.14 -0.55
N THR A 157 -5.03 -8.62 -0.21
CA THR A 157 -5.14 -7.66 0.87
C THR A 157 -4.71 -8.28 2.20
N PRO A 158 -3.84 -7.59 2.97
CA PRO A 158 -3.46 -8.03 4.31
C PRO A 158 -4.56 -7.78 5.34
N ALA A 159 -5.68 -7.15 4.97
CA ALA A 159 -6.75 -6.86 5.92
C ALA A 159 -7.51 -8.12 6.38
N LYS A 160 -8.06 -8.03 7.58
CA LYS A 160 -9.01 -8.94 8.24
C LYS A 160 -8.46 -10.30 8.68
N PHE A 161 -7.70 -11.01 7.86
CA PHE A 161 -7.22 -12.37 8.18
C PHE A 161 -5.95 -12.79 7.43
N PHE A 162 -5.24 -13.75 8.01
CA PHE A 162 -4.13 -14.49 7.43
C PHE A 162 -4.59 -15.86 6.87
N SER A 163 -3.90 -16.35 5.84
CA SER A 163 -3.98 -17.74 5.38
C SER A 163 -2.68 -18.15 4.71
N GLU A 164 -2.38 -19.45 4.66
CA GLU A 164 -1.19 -19.97 3.97
C GLU A 164 -1.21 -19.65 2.47
N GLU A 165 -2.40 -19.64 1.84
CA GLU A 165 -2.55 -19.26 0.43
C GLU A 165 -2.13 -17.80 0.19
N LYS A 166 -2.54 -16.88 1.08
CA LYS A 166 -2.10 -15.47 1.05
C LYS A 166 -0.58 -15.37 1.18
N GLN A 167 0.00 -16.08 2.15
CA GLN A 167 1.44 -16.08 2.34
C GLN A 167 2.18 -16.58 1.10
N LYS A 168 1.69 -17.67 0.52
CA LYS A 168 2.24 -18.23 -0.71
C LYS A 168 2.14 -17.25 -1.87
N GLN A 169 1.01 -16.57 -2.05
CA GLN A 169 0.85 -15.55 -3.09
C GLN A 169 1.85 -14.40 -2.92
N TRP A 170 2.07 -13.94 -1.69
CA TRP A 170 3.05 -12.89 -1.40
C TRP A 170 4.49 -13.35 -1.71
N ILE A 171 4.90 -14.55 -1.27
CA ILE A 171 6.21 -15.13 -1.58
C ILE A 171 6.41 -15.30 -3.09
N ASP A 172 5.43 -15.90 -3.76
CA ASP A 172 5.47 -16.18 -5.20
C ASP A 172 5.51 -14.89 -6.04
N THR A 173 4.99 -13.78 -5.52
CA THR A 173 4.92 -12.49 -6.23
C THR A 173 6.11 -11.60 -5.94
N ILE A 174 6.49 -11.44 -4.66
CA ILE A 174 7.53 -10.50 -4.21
C ILE A 174 8.93 -11.10 -4.33
N VAL A 175 9.12 -12.35 -3.91
CA VAL A 175 10.45 -12.94 -3.76
C VAL A 175 10.81 -13.85 -4.91
N LEU A 176 9.88 -14.70 -5.35
CA LEU A 176 10.12 -15.61 -6.47
C LEU A 176 9.80 -14.97 -7.82
N GLU A 177 9.01 -13.89 -7.84
CA GLU A 177 8.54 -13.17 -9.03
C GLU A 177 7.81 -14.04 -10.08
N LYS A 178 7.35 -15.24 -9.70
CA LYS A 178 6.72 -16.24 -10.57
C LYS A 178 5.26 -15.94 -10.89
N THR A 179 4.60 -15.14 -10.06
CA THR A 179 3.18 -14.81 -10.22
C THR A 179 2.98 -13.30 -10.22
N CYS A 180 1.98 -12.85 -10.99
CA CYS A 180 1.64 -11.43 -11.08
C CYS A 180 0.16 -11.27 -11.39
N LEU A 181 -0.62 -10.81 -10.41
CA LEU A 181 -1.99 -10.37 -10.65
C LEU A 181 -1.94 -8.99 -11.32
N ARG A 182 -2.06 -8.94 -12.65
CA ARG A 182 -2.00 -7.68 -13.40
C ARG A 182 -3.13 -6.73 -13.01
N ALA A 183 -2.81 -5.43 -12.97
CA ALA A 183 -3.75 -4.35 -12.69
C ALA A 183 -4.84 -4.27 -13.76
#